data_AF-A0A955RDU8-F1
#
_entry.id   AF-A0A955RDU8-F1
#
_cell.length_a   1.000
_cell.length_b   1.000
_cell.length_c   1.000
_cell.angle_alpha   90.00
_cell.angle_beta   90.00
_cell.angle_gamma   90.00
#
_symmetry.space_group_name_H-M   'P 1'
#
loop_
_entity.id
_entity.type
_entity.pdbx_description
1 polymer ?
#
loop_
_entity_poly.entity_id
_entity_poly.type
_entity_poly.pdbx_seq_one_letter_code
_entity_poly.pdbx_strand_id
1 'polypeptide(L)'
;MISLLLASQIAHAAPTLAQPTLTRGLDTTLVVTNATPGTTIYFAMSTTGTGQGPCYPALQGLCIDLTGTPVLLGTAVADGTGRAEVVAGVPHYAPLGTTVYFQAVQGGNPASKSTTRTASVQEIALGAPYCDDPGPDEKVNHLILPTTTTFENKAMRYFVPSNPQGIIFYFNGGSNAMQDVDGDEQWAFLWNLMGAYEHYAIVATERTAPGGGASWDATTAPNNNADMNRIDRLRDWMIANTAVTANTPTVLVGFSDGGIFATSFGYHADVHYNWPMKAVISNNAAARQTVPTVATQFWIAEHDDPAATGDIANMVADLQAAGTPVERVDYNERIAGEDFIMRKDWVSLDHSIETFDDLVASGILTAGGARNVPVNQIDTALSDWSANTAVGGSDVAVSRLKVMWATHRYSAFDANRMCNWIRNH
;
A
#
# COMPACT_ATOMS: atom_id res chain seq x y z
N MET A 1 -45.16 32.88 -49.73
CA MET A 1 -43.82 32.32 -49.99
C MET A 1 -43.53 31.31 -48.90
N ILE A 2 -43.61 30.01 -49.21
CA ILE A 2 -43.33 28.91 -48.29
C ILE A 2 -41.88 28.52 -48.50
N SER A 3 -41.01 28.85 -47.54
CA SER A 3 -39.62 28.36 -47.52
C SER A 3 -39.65 26.89 -47.12
N LEU A 4 -39.43 26.00 -48.10
CA LEU A 4 -39.16 24.60 -47.86
C LEU A 4 -37.71 24.50 -47.31
N LEU A 5 -37.57 24.43 -45.99
CA LEU A 5 -36.31 24.02 -45.35
C LEU A 5 -36.15 22.51 -45.56
N LEU A 6 -35.38 22.13 -46.57
CA LEU A 6 -34.80 20.80 -46.69
C LEU A 6 -33.77 20.65 -45.55
N ALA A 7 -34.22 20.12 -44.41
CA ALA A 7 -33.32 19.66 -43.38
C ALA A 7 -32.48 18.51 -43.94
N SER A 8 -31.23 18.80 -44.32
CA SER A 8 -30.23 17.80 -44.62
C SER A 8 -30.08 16.93 -43.37
N GLN A 9 -30.52 15.67 -43.44
CA GLN A 9 -30.22 14.67 -42.43
C GLN A 9 -28.73 14.34 -42.54
N ILE A 10 -27.91 15.07 -41.80
CA ILE A 10 -26.52 14.69 -41.57
C ILE A 10 -26.58 13.35 -40.82
N ALA A 11 -26.11 12.28 -41.45
CA ALA A 11 -25.95 11.00 -40.80
C ALA A 11 -25.06 11.19 -39.56
N HIS A 12 -25.64 11.06 -38.37
CA HIS A 12 -24.88 11.08 -37.14
C HIS A 12 -23.93 9.87 -37.14
N ALA A 13 -22.66 10.08 -36.81
CA ALA A 13 -21.76 8.98 -36.54
C ALA A 13 -22.33 8.12 -35.40
N ALA A 14 -22.06 6.82 -35.43
CA ALA A 14 -22.43 5.96 -34.31
C ALA A 14 -21.70 6.44 -33.05
N PRO A 15 -22.34 6.37 -31.86
CA PRO A 15 -21.68 6.65 -30.59
C PRO A 15 -20.39 5.85 -30.48
N THR A 16 -19.40 6.18 -29.65
CA THR A 16 -18.22 5.33 -29.43
C THR A 16 -17.85 5.33 -27.97
N LEU A 17 -17.71 4.16 -27.36
CA LEU A 17 -17.25 4.00 -25.98
C LEU A 17 -15.72 3.89 -25.95
N ALA A 18 -15.08 4.77 -25.18
CA ALA A 18 -13.67 4.72 -24.84
C ALA A 18 -13.52 4.48 -23.33
N GLN A 19 -12.50 3.71 -22.96
CA GLN A 19 -12.13 3.43 -21.58
C GLN A 19 -10.59 3.50 -21.45
N PRO A 20 -10.06 3.95 -20.31
CA PRO A 20 -8.64 3.80 -20.00
C PRO A 20 -8.36 2.38 -19.46
N THR A 21 -7.08 2.06 -19.27
CA THR A 21 -6.68 0.89 -18.49
C THR A 21 -7.30 0.96 -17.10
N LEU A 22 -7.86 -0.16 -16.61
CA LEU A 22 -8.33 -0.24 -15.24
C LEU A 22 -7.16 -0.50 -14.30
N THR A 23 -7.12 0.27 -13.23
CA THR A 23 -6.19 0.08 -12.12
C THR A 23 -7.01 -0.08 -10.85
N ARG A 24 -6.74 -1.13 -10.07
CA ARG A 24 -7.41 -1.38 -8.79
C ARG A 24 -7.29 -0.19 -7.86
N GLY A 25 -8.36 0.07 -7.11
CA GLY A 25 -8.37 1.14 -6.11
C GLY A 25 -8.44 2.54 -6.69
N LEU A 26 -8.32 2.71 -8.01
CA LEU A 26 -8.44 3.99 -8.69
C LEU A 26 -9.79 4.11 -9.39
N ASP A 27 -10.19 5.36 -9.60
CA ASP A 27 -11.32 5.70 -10.45
C ASP A 27 -10.95 5.51 -11.93
N THR A 28 -11.92 5.05 -12.72
CA THR A 28 -11.86 5.00 -14.17
C THR A 28 -12.93 5.87 -14.78
N THR A 29 -12.61 6.59 -15.85
CA THR A 29 -13.57 7.42 -16.59
C THR A 29 -13.94 6.74 -17.91
N LEU A 30 -15.19 6.31 -18.01
CA LEU A 30 -15.75 5.79 -19.26
C LEU A 30 -16.37 6.94 -20.04
N VAL A 31 -16.05 7.03 -21.33
CA VAL A 31 -16.45 8.15 -22.19
C VAL A 31 -17.19 7.62 -23.40
N VAL A 32 -18.41 8.10 -23.62
CA VAL A 32 -19.11 7.96 -24.91
C VAL A 32 -18.97 9.26 -25.69
N THR A 33 -18.57 9.17 -26.97
CA THR A 33 -18.61 10.27 -27.94
C THR A 33 -19.63 9.97 -29.04
N ASN A 34 -20.00 10.98 -29.85
CA ASN A 34 -20.99 10.86 -30.93
C ASN A 34 -22.39 10.38 -30.49
N ALA A 35 -22.73 10.52 -29.21
CA ALA A 35 -24.09 10.36 -28.74
C ALA A 35 -24.98 11.50 -29.25
N THR A 36 -26.29 11.27 -29.31
CA THR A 36 -27.23 12.36 -29.61
C THR A 36 -27.25 13.37 -28.45
N PRO A 37 -26.97 14.66 -28.67
CA PRO A 37 -27.00 15.66 -27.61
C PRO A 37 -28.32 15.65 -26.82
N GLY A 38 -28.22 15.77 -25.50
CA GLY A 38 -29.36 15.76 -24.57
C GLY A 38 -29.93 14.38 -24.26
N THR A 39 -29.38 13.29 -24.80
CA THR A 39 -29.84 11.93 -24.49
C THR A 39 -29.11 11.32 -23.31
N THR A 40 -29.81 10.50 -22.52
CA THR A 40 -29.19 9.78 -21.40
C THR A 40 -28.44 8.55 -21.91
N ILE A 41 -27.19 8.42 -21.50
CA ILE A 41 -26.33 7.27 -21.70
C ILE A 41 -26.28 6.46 -20.42
N TYR A 42 -26.49 5.15 -20.53
CA TYR A 42 -26.38 4.19 -19.44
C TYR A 42 -25.08 3.39 -19.62
N PHE A 43 -24.27 3.29 -18.57
CA PHE A 43 -23.01 2.56 -18.58
C PHE A 43 -23.12 1.32 -17.69
N ALA A 44 -22.78 0.15 -18.22
CA ALA A 44 -22.83 -1.12 -17.51
C ALA A 44 -21.55 -1.93 -17.72
N MET A 45 -21.26 -2.82 -16.78
CA MET A 45 -20.18 -3.80 -16.90
C MET A 45 -20.60 -5.23 -16.53
N SER A 46 -19.80 -6.20 -16.95
CA SER A 46 -19.90 -7.62 -16.60
C SER A 46 -18.52 -8.25 -16.67
N THR A 47 -18.33 -9.32 -15.90
CA THR A 47 -17.10 -10.12 -15.91
C THR A 47 -17.26 -11.45 -16.64
N THR A 48 -18.47 -11.78 -17.13
CA THR A 48 -18.75 -13.09 -17.76
C THR A 48 -18.76 -13.06 -19.29
N GLY A 49 -18.70 -11.87 -19.90
CA GLY A 49 -18.58 -11.75 -21.36
C GLY A 49 -19.73 -11.05 -22.05
N THR A 50 -19.79 -11.31 -23.36
CA THR A 50 -20.96 -10.98 -24.18
C THR A 50 -21.97 -12.11 -24.09
N GLY A 51 -23.24 -11.77 -23.88
CA GLY A 51 -24.33 -12.71 -23.76
C GLY A 51 -24.56 -13.49 -25.06
N GLN A 52 -24.94 -14.76 -24.93
CA GLN A 52 -25.25 -15.65 -26.07
C GLN A 52 -26.64 -15.37 -26.70
N GLY A 53 -27.40 -14.45 -26.11
CA GLY A 53 -28.68 -13.96 -26.65
C GLY A 53 -29.94 -14.63 -26.07
N PRO A 54 -31.14 -14.29 -26.61
CA PRO A 54 -31.37 -13.39 -27.75
C PRO A 54 -31.04 -11.93 -27.40
N CYS A 55 -30.00 -11.38 -28.04
CA CYS A 55 -29.73 -9.96 -27.91
C CYS A 55 -30.87 -9.18 -28.58
N TYR A 56 -31.30 -8.09 -27.96
CA TYR A 56 -32.32 -7.23 -28.55
C TYR A 56 -31.87 -6.79 -29.96
N PRO A 57 -32.68 -6.90 -31.02
CA PRO A 57 -32.22 -6.62 -32.39
C PRO A 57 -31.57 -5.25 -32.58
N ALA A 58 -32.03 -4.24 -31.81
CA ALA A 58 -31.45 -2.90 -31.84
C ALA A 58 -30.05 -2.78 -31.19
N LEU A 59 -29.54 -3.87 -30.60
CA LEU A 59 -28.16 -4.02 -30.12
C LEU A 59 -27.22 -4.61 -31.17
N GLN A 60 -27.70 -5.00 -32.36
CA GLN A 60 -26.89 -5.59 -33.43
C GLN A 60 -26.02 -6.78 -32.98
N GLY A 61 -26.52 -7.58 -32.04
CA GLY A 61 -25.78 -8.72 -31.49
C GLY A 61 -24.83 -8.38 -30.33
N LEU A 62 -24.74 -7.12 -29.91
CA LEU A 62 -23.93 -6.70 -28.76
C LEU A 62 -24.79 -6.73 -27.49
N CYS A 63 -24.86 -7.85 -26.78
CA CYS A 63 -25.42 -7.86 -25.43
C CYS A 63 -24.35 -8.24 -24.42
N ILE A 64 -24.26 -7.49 -23.32
CA ILE A 64 -23.50 -7.92 -22.17
C ILE A 64 -24.17 -9.16 -21.57
N ASP A 65 -23.37 -10.11 -21.11
CA ASP A 65 -23.91 -11.30 -20.47
C ASP A 65 -24.52 -10.94 -19.11
N LEU A 66 -25.81 -11.23 -18.97
CA LEU A 66 -26.61 -11.00 -17.77
C LEU A 66 -26.61 -12.22 -16.83
N THR A 67 -25.97 -13.32 -17.21
CA THR A 67 -25.81 -14.50 -16.33
C THR A 67 -24.70 -14.29 -15.29
N GLY A 68 -23.75 -13.39 -15.58
CA GLY A 68 -22.98 -12.70 -14.54
C GLY A 68 -23.88 -11.81 -13.69
N THR A 69 -23.35 -11.18 -12.64
CA THR A 69 -24.06 -10.08 -11.97
C THR A 69 -23.69 -8.78 -12.68
N PRO A 70 -24.39 -8.35 -13.75
CA PRO A 70 -24.06 -7.11 -14.43
C PRO A 70 -24.24 -5.95 -13.45
N VAL A 71 -23.33 -4.99 -13.50
CA VAL A 71 -23.38 -3.80 -12.66
C VAL A 71 -23.67 -2.60 -13.53
N LEU A 72 -24.73 -1.84 -13.19
CA LEU A 72 -24.94 -0.51 -13.74
C LEU A 72 -23.96 0.43 -13.03
N LEU A 73 -22.99 0.95 -13.77
CA LEU A 73 -21.96 1.86 -13.25
C LEU A 73 -22.50 3.27 -13.05
N GLY A 74 -23.43 3.69 -13.89
CA GLY A 74 -24.11 4.97 -13.78
C GLY A 74 -24.72 5.44 -15.08
N THR A 75 -25.14 6.70 -15.09
CA THR A 75 -25.76 7.36 -16.25
C THR A 75 -25.23 8.77 -16.42
N ALA A 76 -25.12 9.24 -17.66
CA ALA A 76 -24.77 10.62 -17.97
C ALA A 76 -25.59 11.14 -19.15
N VAL A 77 -25.91 12.44 -19.16
CA VAL A 77 -26.57 13.07 -20.31
C VAL A 77 -25.51 13.54 -21.29
N ALA A 78 -25.62 13.14 -22.56
CA ALA A 78 -24.73 13.60 -23.61
C ALA A 78 -24.84 15.13 -23.77
N ASP A 79 -23.70 15.81 -23.75
CA ASP A 79 -23.63 17.27 -23.88
C ASP A 79 -23.93 17.74 -25.32
N GLY A 80 -23.78 19.04 -25.58
CA GLY A 80 -24.00 19.65 -26.90
C GLY A 80 -23.09 19.09 -28.00
N THR A 81 -22.00 18.42 -27.66
CA THR A 81 -21.06 17.77 -28.58
C THR A 81 -21.34 16.29 -28.78
N GLY A 82 -22.29 15.72 -28.04
CA GLY A 82 -22.56 14.29 -28.03
C GLY A 82 -21.61 13.50 -27.14
N ARG A 83 -21.00 14.13 -26.14
CA ARG A 83 -20.09 13.49 -25.18
C ARG A 83 -20.81 13.23 -23.85
N ALA A 84 -20.68 12.02 -23.33
CA ALA A 84 -21.20 11.63 -22.02
C ALA A 84 -20.13 10.83 -21.26
N GLU A 85 -20.02 11.04 -19.94
CA GLU A 85 -18.96 10.41 -19.13
C GLU A 85 -19.50 9.89 -17.82
N VAL A 86 -18.97 8.76 -17.36
CA VAL A 86 -19.17 8.27 -15.98
C VAL A 86 -17.83 7.94 -15.36
N VAL A 87 -17.66 8.32 -14.10
CA VAL A 87 -16.53 7.91 -13.26
C VAL A 87 -16.99 6.73 -12.40
N ALA A 88 -16.22 5.65 -12.41
CA ALA A 88 -16.49 4.46 -11.62
C ALA A 88 -15.24 4.02 -10.86
N GLY A 89 -15.36 3.73 -9.57
CA GLY A 89 -14.27 3.17 -8.78
C GLY A 89 -14.02 1.71 -9.12
N VAL A 90 -12.77 1.36 -9.43
CA VAL A 90 -12.35 -0.05 -9.55
C VAL A 90 -12.06 -0.57 -8.13
N PRO A 91 -12.76 -1.59 -7.62
CA PRO A 91 -12.50 -2.09 -6.28
C PRO A 91 -11.03 -2.49 -6.10
N HIS A 92 -10.41 -2.09 -5.00
CA HIS A 92 -9.00 -2.42 -4.71
C HIS A 92 -8.76 -3.95 -4.63
N TYR A 93 -9.82 -4.72 -4.37
CA TYR A 93 -9.83 -6.19 -4.34
C TYR A 93 -10.27 -6.87 -5.66
N ALA A 94 -10.47 -6.14 -6.77
CA ALA A 94 -10.99 -6.71 -8.03
C ALA A 94 -10.02 -7.75 -8.66
N PRO A 95 -10.35 -9.05 -8.79
CA PRO A 95 -9.37 -10.10 -9.10
C PRO A 95 -8.52 -9.82 -10.36
N LEU A 96 -7.20 -10.03 -10.32
CA LEU A 96 -6.33 -9.74 -11.48
C LEU A 96 -6.60 -10.67 -12.63
N GLY A 97 -6.27 -10.20 -13.84
CA GLY A 97 -6.55 -10.94 -15.06
C GLY A 97 -8.04 -11.14 -15.32
N THR A 98 -8.92 -10.52 -14.52
CA THR A 98 -10.36 -10.51 -14.79
C THR A 98 -10.62 -9.63 -15.98
N THR A 99 -11.10 -10.26 -17.05
CA THR A 99 -11.66 -9.51 -18.17
C THR A 99 -12.96 -8.84 -17.77
N VAL A 100 -13.01 -7.53 -17.89
CA VAL A 100 -14.22 -6.73 -17.67
C VAL A 100 -14.74 -6.24 -19.02
N TYR A 101 -16.00 -6.52 -19.28
CA TYR A 101 -16.72 -6.11 -20.47
C TYR A 101 -17.54 -4.87 -20.13
N PHE A 102 -17.41 -3.81 -20.92
CA PHE A 102 -18.19 -2.58 -20.74
C PHE A 102 -19.19 -2.41 -21.88
N GLN A 103 -20.36 -1.88 -21.55
CA GLN A 103 -21.37 -1.53 -22.52
C GLN A 103 -21.98 -0.17 -22.17
N ALA A 104 -22.14 0.69 -23.19
CA ALA A 104 -22.89 1.92 -23.06
C ALA A 104 -24.10 1.92 -23.98
N VAL A 105 -25.24 2.38 -23.48
CA VAL A 105 -26.49 2.41 -24.25
C VAL A 105 -27.09 3.80 -24.18
N GLN A 106 -27.33 4.40 -25.35
CA GLN A 106 -28.14 5.60 -25.45
C GLN A 106 -29.62 5.25 -25.28
N GLY A 107 -30.23 5.76 -24.21
CA GLY A 107 -31.66 5.66 -23.97
C GLY A 107 -32.40 6.87 -24.54
N GLY A 108 -33.37 6.61 -25.43
CA GLY A 108 -34.48 7.53 -25.66
C GLY A 108 -35.55 7.39 -24.59
N ASN A 109 -36.48 8.34 -24.51
CA ASN A 109 -37.72 8.21 -23.75
C ASN A 109 -38.29 6.79 -23.94
N PRO A 110 -38.73 6.07 -22.89
CA PRO A 110 -39.27 4.70 -23.01
C PRO A 110 -40.37 4.54 -24.07
N ALA A 111 -41.00 5.65 -24.52
CA ALA A 111 -41.96 5.67 -25.62
C ALA A 111 -41.35 5.77 -27.04
N SER A 112 -40.10 6.23 -27.22
CA SER A 112 -39.48 6.46 -28.53
C SER A 112 -38.29 5.51 -28.77
N LYS A 113 -38.49 4.52 -29.66
CA LYS A 113 -37.55 3.45 -29.99
C LYS A 113 -36.37 3.88 -30.89
N SER A 114 -35.66 4.96 -30.55
CA SER A 114 -34.40 5.30 -31.23
C SER A 114 -33.22 4.96 -30.33
N THR A 115 -32.40 3.98 -30.75
CA THR A 115 -31.20 3.59 -30.01
C THR A 115 -30.04 3.41 -30.98
N THR A 116 -29.21 4.45 -31.15
CA THR A 116 -27.87 4.32 -31.71
C THR A 116 -26.94 3.90 -30.58
N ARG A 117 -26.06 2.90 -30.78
CA ARG A 117 -25.35 2.23 -29.67
C ARG A 117 -23.91 1.90 -30.03
N THR A 118 -23.06 1.81 -29.02
CA THR A 118 -21.76 1.15 -29.12
C THR A 118 -21.43 0.29 -27.92
N ALA A 119 -20.71 -0.79 -28.18
CA ALA A 119 -20.02 -1.56 -27.18
C ALA A 119 -18.53 -1.55 -27.54
N SER A 120 -17.68 -1.44 -26.53
CA SER A 120 -16.26 -1.77 -26.63
C SER A 120 -16.04 -3.02 -25.80
N VAL A 121 -15.68 -4.11 -26.46
CA VAL A 121 -15.15 -5.28 -25.76
C VAL A 121 -13.64 -5.11 -25.73
N GLN A 122 -13.07 -4.99 -24.55
CA GLN A 122 -11.62 -4.96 -24.38
C GLN A 122 -11.25 -5.90 -23.24
N GLU A 123 -10.27 -6.74 -23.52
CA GLU A 123 -9.61 -7.58 -22.54
C GLU A 123 -8.64 -6.71 -21.75
N ILE A 124 -9.06 -6.30 -20.55
CA ILE A 124 -8.21 -5.52 -19.68
C ILE A 124 -7.52 -6.51 -18.77
N ALA A 125 -6.28 -6.86 -19.09
CA ALA A 125 -5.37 -7.33 -18.08
C ALA A 125 -5.19 -6.16 -17.12
N LEU A 126 -5.77 -6.24 -15.92
CA LEU A 126 -5.43 -5.36 -14.80
C LEU A 126 -3.90 -5.35 -14.71
N GLY A 127 -3.27 -4.29 -15.20
CA GLY A 127 -1.82 -4.21 -15.36
C GLY A 127 -1.15 -4.25 -13.99
N ALA A 128 -0.15 -5.12 -13.83
CA ALA A 128 0.71 -5.25 -12.65
C ALA A 128 1.91 -4.27 -12.75
N PRO A 129 2.59 -3.87 -11.64
CA PRO A 129 2.72 -4.60 -10.38
C PRO A 129 2.17 -3.88 -9.13
N TYR A 130 1.85 -4.72 -8.16
CA TYR A 130 1.27 -4.40 -6.86
C TYR A 130 2.18 -3.64 -5.91
N CYS A 131 3.44 -3.48 -6.28
CA CYS A 131 4.41 -2.66 -5.58
C CYS A 131 4.47 -1.28 -6.27
N ASP A 132 3.32 -0.64 -6.52
CA ASP A 132 3.21 0.75 -6.97
C ASP A 132 2.52 1.53 -5.83
N ASP A 133 3.35 2.06 -4.94
CA ASP A 133 3.09 2.96 -3.81
C ASP A 133 1.89 3.89 -4.08
N PRO A 134 0.82 3.86 -3.26
CA PRO A 134 -0.01 5.05 -3.12
C PRO A 134 0.96 6.11 -2.63
N GLY A 135 1.22 7.14 -3.43
CA GLY A 135 2.43 7.94 -3.30
C GLY A 135 2.76 8.34 -1.85
N PRO A 136 4.01 8.67 -1.54
CA PRO A 136 4.52 8.89 -0.20
C PRO A 136 3.69 9.87 0.67
N ASP A 137 2.89 10.73 0.04
CA ASP A 137 2.07 11.76 0.65
C ASP A 137 0.55 11.48 0.58
N GLU A 138 0.15 10.34 0.01
CA GLU A 138 -1.24 9.88 0.02
C GLU A 138 -1.69 9.43 1.41
N LYS A 139 -2.99 9.62 1.68
CA LYS A 139 -3.66 9.13 2.88
C LYS A 139 -3.49 7.62 3.00
N VAL A 140 -3.03 7.17 4.17
CA VAL A 140 -2.96 5.74 4.47
C VAL A 140 -4.37 5.26 4.80
N ASN A 141 -5.03 4.69 3.79
CA ASN A 141 -6.33 4.03 3.98
C ASN A 141 -6.14 2.71 4.72
N HIS A 142 -6.91 2.45 5.77
CA HIS A 142 -6.86 1.16 6.47
C HIS A 142 -7.65 0.09 5.70
N LEU A 143 -7.02 -0.51 4.68
CA LEU A 143 -7.69 -1.45 3.76
C LEU A 143 -8.10 -2.76 4.44
N ILE A 144 -7.32 -3.19 5.43
CA ILE A 144 -7.58 -4.37 6.23
C ILE A 144 -7.63 -4.00 7.70
N LEU A 145 -8.51 -4.67 8.45
CA LEU A 145 -8.56 -4.57 9.90
C LEU A 145 -7.89 -5.81 10.49
N PRO A 146 -6.63 -5.70 10.97
CA PRO A 146 -5.95 -6.85 11.54
C PRO A 146 -6.61 -7.28 12.86
N THR A 147 -6.55 -8.59 13.13
CA THR A 147 -7.02 -9.16 14.39
C THR A 147 -6.05 -8.81 15.51
N THR A 148 -6.56 -8.27 16.60
CA THR A 148 -5.78 -8.03 17.84
C THR A 148 -6.11 -9.09 18.87
N THR A 149 -5.08 -9.73 19.44
CA THR A 149 -5.21 -10.78 20.45
C THR A 149 -3.95 -10.83 21.34
N THR A 150 -3.83 -11.88 22.15
CA THR A 150 -2.59 -12.20 22.86
C THR A 150 -2.09 -13.60 22.53
N PHE A 151 -0.78 -13.79 22.56
CA PHE A 151 -0.13 -15.10 22.52
C PHE A 151 0.88 -15.17 23.67
N GLU A 152 0.75 -16.17 24.55
CA GLU A 152 1.58 -16.31 25.77
C GLU A 152 1.64 -15.01 26.60
N ASN A 153 0.50 -14.34 26.78
CA ASN A 153 0.35 -13.05 27.48
C ASN A 153 1.10 -11.87 26.85
N LYS A 154 1.42 -11.95 25.56
CA LYS A 154 2.00 -10.84 24.79
C LYS A 154 1.02 -10.34 23.76
N ALA A 155 0.93 -9.02 23.61
CA ALA A 155 0.05 -8.45 22.60
C ALA A 155 0.52 -8.88 21.21
N MET A 156 -0.44 -9.28 20.40
CA MET A 156 -0.21 -9.71 19.02
C MET A 156 -1.27 -9.08 18.12
N ARG A 157 -0.83 -8.69 16.94
CA ARG A 157 -1.70 -8.26 15.85
C ARG A 157 -1.37 -9.06 14.61
N TYR A 158 -2.39 -9.58 13.93
CA TYR A 158 -2.17 -10.40 12.76
C TYR A 158 -3.29 -10.29 11.72
N PHE A 159 -2.94 -10.58 10.47
CA PHE A 159 -3.85 -10.73 9.35
C PHE A 159 -3.42 -11.95 8.54
N VAL A 160 -4.36 -12.81 8.16
CA VAL A 160 -4.07 -13.98 7.30
C VAL A 160 -5.08 -14.02 6.16
N PRO A 161 -4.66 -13.82 4.89
CA PRO A 161 -5.52 -14.03 3.75
C PRO A 161 -5.84 -15.52 3.58
N SER A 162 -6.89 -15.86 2.82
CA SER A 162 -7.32 -17.25 2.64
C SER A 162 -6.29 -18.15 1.94
N ASN A 163 -5.39 -17.57 1.15
CA ASN A 163 -4.31 -18.27 0.46
C ASN A 163 -3.01 -17.44 0.54
N PRO A 164 -2.29 -17.50 1.67
CA PRO A 164 -1.14 -16.64 1.89
C PRO A 164 0.05 -17.03 1.00
N GLN A 165 0.62 -16.04 0.29
CA GLN A 165 1.83 -16.20 -0.53
C GLN A 165 3.10 -16.39 0.32
N GLY A 166 3.05 -15.92 1.55
CA GLY A 166 4.10 -16.02 2.56
C GLY A 166 3.58 -15.51 3.90
N ILE A 167 4.44 -15.53 4.92
CA ILE A 167 4.19 -14.94 6.23
C ILE A 167 5.32 -13.97 6.57
N ILE A 168 4.96 -12.75 7.00
CA ILE A 168 5.88 -11.75 7.55
C ILE A 168 5.73 -11.74 9.06
N PHE A 169 6.84 -11.93 9.77
CA PHE A 169 6.96 -11.56 11.17
C PHE A 169 7.60 -10.18 11.28
N TYR A 170 6.88 -9.23 11.88
CA TYR A 170 7.36 -7.89 12.16
C TYR A 170 7.85 -7.76 13.61
N PHE A 171 9.07 -7.25 13.79
CA PHE A 171 9.69 -6.98 15.07
C PHE A 171 9.89 -5.48 15.25
N ASN A 172 9.26 -4.96 16.30
CA ASN A 172 9.21 -3.53 16.56
C ASN A 172 10.50 -3.03 17.24
N GLY A 173 10.75 -1.72 17.18
CA GLY A 173 11.98 -1.11 17.72
C GLY A 173 11.87 -0.61 19.17
N GLY A 174 10.65 -0.34 19.64
CA GLY A 174 10.41 0.35 20.91
C GLY A 174 9.65 -0.43 21.98
N SER A 175 9.12 0.30 22.97
CA SER A 175 8.41 -0.23 24.14
C SER A 175 7.09 -0.91 23.86
N ASN A 176 6.43 -0.58 22.75
CA ASN A 176 5.07 -1.02 22.46
C ASN A 176 4.93 -1.42 20.99
N ALA A 177 4.96 -2.73 20.74
CA ALA A 177 4.86 -3.26 19.38
C ALA A 177 3.56 -2.86 18.68
N MET A 178 2.46 -2.75 19.43
CA MET A 178 1.16 -2.43 18.84
C MET A 178 1.09 -0.97 18.39
N GLN A 179 1.70 -0.05 19.15
CA GLN A 179 1.79 1.34 18.74
C GLN A 179 2.69 1.51 17.51
N ASP A 180 3.81 0.78 17.45
CA ASP A 180 4.73 0.84 16.31
C ASP A 180 4.05 0.35 15.01
N VAL A 181 3.31 -0.76 15.04
CA VAL A 181 2.61 -1.27 13.83
C VAL A 181 1.33 -0.52 13.46
N ASP A 182 0.89 0.39 14.33
CA ASP A 182 -0.20 1.34 14.07
C ASP A 182 0.32 2.66 13.47
N GLY A 183 1.64 2.80 13.33
CA GLY A 183 2.25 3.88 12.58
C GLY A 183 1.87 3.81 11.10
N ASP A 184 1.67 4.96 10.46
CA ASP A 184 1.21 5.03 9.07
C ASP A 184 2.17 4.36 8.10
N GLU A 185 3.48 4.44 8.34
CA GLU A 185 4.49 3.82 7.49
C GLU A 185 4.42 2.29 7.58
N GLN A 186 4.36 1.76 8.79
CA GLN A 186 4.17 0.33 9.02
C GLN A 186 2.83 -0.12 8.45
N TRP A 187 1.78 0.70 8.53
CA TRP A 187 0.48 0.34 8.01
C TRP A 187 0.43 0.31 6.48
N ALA A 188 0.99 1.34 5.85
CA ALA A 188 1.13 1.41 4.40
C ALA A 188 1.90 0.19 3.86
N PHE A 189 3.02 -0.16 4.50
CA PHE A 189 3.82 -1.29 4.06
C PHE A 189 3.21 -2.65 4.46
N LEU A 190 3.06 -2.93 5.76
CA LEU A 190 2.70 -4.26 6.24
C LEU A 190 1.27 -4.61 5.89
N TRP A 191 0.32 -3.73 6.20
CA TRP A 191 -1.09 -4.10 6.14
C TRP A 191 -1.67 -3.86 4.75
N ASN A 192 -1.40 -2.70 4.15
CA ASN A 192 -1.92 -2.39 2.83
C ASN A 192 -1.12 -3.13 1.75
N LEU A 193 0.18 -2.82 1.61
CA LEU A 193 0.99 -3.39 0.54
C LEU A 193 1.19 -4.89 0.71
N MET A 194 1.74 -5.35 1.83
CA MET A 194 2.06 -6.77 1.98
C MET A 194 0.82 -7.62 2.27
N GLY A 195 -0.07 -7.16 3.14
CA GLY A 195 -1.28 -7.89 3.54
C GLY A 195 -2.38 -7.88 2.49
N ALA A 196 -2.94 -6.70 2.21
CA ALA A 196 -4.11 -6.55 1.35
C ALA A 196 -3.80 -6.79 -0.13
N TYR A 197 -2.66 -6.29 -0.59
CA TYR A 197 -2.24 -6.37 -1.99
C TYR A 197 -1.43 -7.65 -2.26
N GLU A 198 -0.29 -7.86 -1.59
CA GLU A 198 0.58 -9.01 -1.89
C GLU A 198 0.11 -10.33 -1.29
N HIS A 199 -0.97 -10.32 -0.51
CA HIS A 199 -1.53 -11.51 0.14
C HIS A 199 -0.52 -12.26 1.01
N TYR A 200 0.35 -11.54 1.72
CA TYR A 200 1.15 -12.12 2.80
C TYR A 200 0.31 -12.18 4.08
N ALA A 201 0.46 -13.26 4.84
CA ALA A 201 0.09 -13.25 6.24
C ALA A 201 1.05 -12.30 6.99
N ILE A 202 0.53 -11.49 7.90
CA ILE A 202 1.33 -10.54 8.68
C ILE A 202 1.11 -10.85 10.15
N VAL A 203 2.20 -10.92 10.91
CA VAL A 203 2.19 -11.13 12.36
C VAL A 203 3.14 -10.13 13.02
N ALA A 204 2.61 -9.32 13.92
CA ALA A 204 3.39 -8.43 14.77
C ALA A 204 3.15 -8.80 16.23
N THR A 205 4.20 -8.88 17.03
CA THR A 205 4.11 -9.22 18.46
C THR A 205 5.11 -8.42 19.27
N GLU A 206 4.80 -8.22 20.55
CA GLU A 206 5.77 -7.71 21.53
C GLU A 206 6.86 -8.73 21.83
N ARG A 207 8.02 -8.26 22.28
CA ARG A 207 9.10 -9.07 22.89
C ARG A 207 8.72 -9.70 24.25
N THR A 208 9.51 -10.68 24.67
CA THR A 208 9.25 -11.52 25.85
C THR A 208 9.61 -10.80 27.15
N ALA A 209 10.72 -10.07 27.18
CA ALA A 209 11.11 -9.29 28.34
C ALA A 209 10.04 -8.21 28.66
N PRO A 210 9.60 -8.06 29.92
CA PRO A 210 8.60 -7.07 30.31
C PRO A 210 9.18 -5.65 30.38
N GLY A 211 8.35 -4.65 30.09
CA GLY A 211 8.65 -3.23 30.34
C GLY A 211 9.13 -2.44 29.14
N GLY A 212 8.95 -1.11 29.20
CA GLY A 212 9.18 -0.20 28.08
C GLY A 212 10.65 -0.02 27.67
N GLY A 213 11.61 -0.43 28.50
CA GLY A 213 13.04 -0.40 28.20
C GLY A 213 13.67 -1.75 27.89
N ALA A 214 12.87 -2.82 27.77
CA ALA A 214 13.40 -4.11 27.34
C ALA A 214 13.94 -4.03 25.91
N SER A 215 14.79 -4.97 25.52
CA SER A 215 15.21 -5.18 24.12
C SER A 215 14.84 -6.59 23.71
N TRP A 216 14.69 -6.81 22.41
CA TRP A 216 14.71 -8.15 21.84
C TRP A 216 16.05 -8.81 22.17
N ASP A 217 16.02 -10.06 22.63
CA ASP A 217 17.24 -10.81 22.85
C ASP A 217 17.82 -11.28 21.51
N ALA A 218 18.76 -10.51 20.96
CA ALA A 218 19.45 -10.83 19.71
C ALA A 218 20.79 -11.55 19.91
N THR A 219 21.18 -11.83 21.16
CA THR A 219 22.55 -12.28 21.50
C THR A 219 22.60 -13.67 22.13
N THR A 220 21.55 -14.07 22.84
CA THR A 220 21.51 -15.40 23.47
C THR A 220 21.30 -16.47 22.40
N ALA A 221 22.03 -17.58 22.54
CA ALA A 221 21.87 -18.74 21.67
C ALA A 221 20.43 -19.30 21.70
N PRO A 222 19.90 -19.83 20.58
CA PRO A 222 18.47 -20.18 20.42
C PRO A 222 17.87 -20.98 21.57
N ASN A 223 18.54 -22.05 22.01
CA ASN A 223 18.07 -22.93 23.08
C ASN A 223 17.79 -22.22 24.41
N ASN A 224 18.42 -21.07 24.66
CA ASN A 224 18.26 -20.28 25.87
C ASN A 224 17.60 -18.92 25.62
N ASN A 225 17.24 -18.62 24.37
CA ASN A 225 16.71 -17.33 23.97
C ASN A 225 15.18 -17.33 24.07
N ALA A 226 14.64 -16.60 25.05
CA ALA A 226 13.21 -16.60 25.32
C ALA A 226 12.39 -16.03 24.14
N ASP A 227 12.92 -15.02 23.44
CA ASP A 227 12.27 -14.42 22.28
C ASP A 227 12.20 -15.38 21.12
N MET A 228 13.34 -15.95 20.70
CA MET A 228 13.38 -16.88 19.56
C MET A 228 12.48 -18.09 19.80
N ASN A 229 12.54 -18.70 20.99
CA ASN A 229 11.71 -19.85 21.33
C ASN A 229 10.21 -19.53 21.33
N ARG A 230 9.83 -18.31 21.75
CA ARG A 230 8.42 -17.89 21.71
C ARG A 230 7.96 -17.61 20.29
N ILE A 231 8.80 -16.99 19.45
CA ILE A 231 8.49 -16.77 18.04
C ILE A 231 8.36 -18.11 17.30
N ASP A 232 9.16 -19.11 17.65
CA ASP A 232 9.01 -20.49 17.14
C ASP A 232 7.62 -21.07 17.44
N ARG A 233 7.24 -21.09 18.72
CA ARG A 233 5.90 -21.53 19.15
C ARG A 233 4.76 -20.69 18.57
N LEU A 234 4.99 -19.40 18.35
CA LEU A 234 4.00 -18.53 17.72
C LEU A 234 3.77 -18.93 16.25
N ARG A 235 4.82 -19.30 15.51
CA ARG A 235 4.65 -19.81 14.15
C ARG A 235 3.86 -21.12 14.13
N ASP A 236 4.14 -22.03 15.05
CA ASP A 236 3.35 -23.26 15.19
C ASP A 236 1.86 -22.96 15.48
N TRP A 237 1.60 -21.97 16.33
CA TRP A 237 0.24 -21.50 16.59
C TRP A 237 -0.42 -20.94 15.33
N MET A 238 0.29 -20.14 14.52
CA MET A 238 -0.22 -19.62 13.25
C MET A 238 -0.55 -20.76 12.28
N ILE A 239 0.28 -21.79 12.19
CA ILE A 239 0.04 -22.97 11.34
C ILE A 239 -1.19 -23.75 11.80
N ALA A 240 -1.35 -23.93 13.12
CA ALA A 240 -2.46 -24.70 13.67
C ALA A 240 -3.82 -23.98 13.58
N ASN A 241 -3.85 -22.64 13.51
CA ASN A 241 -5.07 -21.85 13.68
C ASN A 241 -5.44 -20.99 12.46
N THR A 242 -4.64 -21.00 11.39
CA THR A 242 -4.86 -20.11 10.24
C THR A 242 -4.60 -20.84 8.91
N ALA A 243 -4.62 -20.11 7.78
CA ALA A 243 -4.27 -20.65 6.47
C ALA A 243 -2.76 -20.78 6.22
N VAL A 244 -1.91 -20.35 7.16
CA VAL A 244 -0.46 -20.54 7.10
C VAL A 244 -0.14 -22.03 7.26
N THR A 245 0.87 -22.52 6.53
CA THR A 245 1.32 -23.92 6.59
C THR A 245 2.80 -24.01 6.95
N ALA A 246 3.28 -25.21 7.29
CA ALA A 246 4.69 -25.44 7.57
C ALA A 246 5.62 -25.05 6.41
N ASN A 247 5.11 -25.06 5.17
CA ASN A 247 5.86 -24.73 3.95
C ASN A 247 5.63 -23.27 3.48
N THR A 248 4.79 -22.49 4.17
CA THR A 248 4.54 -21.10 3.79
C THR A 248 5.84 -20.29 3.93
N PRO A 249 6.36 -19.67 2.85
CA PRO A 249 7.61 -18.93 2.88
C PRO A 249 7.60 -17.83 3.95
N THR A 250 8.68 -17.69 4.70
CA THR A 250 8.76 -16.79 5.86
C THR A 250 9.70 -15.63 5.61
N VAL A 251 9.24 -14.42 5.89
CA VAL A 251 10.01 -13.17 5.83
C VAL A 251 10.06 -12.57 7.22
N LEU A 252 11.23 -12.07 7.61
CA LEU A 252 11.39 -11.30 8.85
C LEU A 252 11.60 -9.83 8.51
N VAL A 253 10.83 -8.95 9.14
CA VAL A 253 10.98 -7.50 9.00
C VAL A 253 11.19 -6.92 10.38
N GLY A 254 12.21 -6.09 10.56
CA GLY A 254 12.48 -5.45 11.84
C GLY A 254 12.82 -3.97 11.70
N PHE A 255 12.54 -3.21 12.75
CA PHE A 255 12.94 -1.82 12.89
C PHE A 255 13.78 -1.62 14.16
N SER A 256 14.89 -0.89 14.07
CA SER A 256 15.77 -0.59 15.21
C SER A 256 16.21 -1.87 15.94
N ASP A 257 16.00 -1.96 17.26
CA ASP A 257 16.19 -3.16 18.08
C ASP A 257 15.54 -4.42 17.47
N GLY A 258 14.34 -4.28 16.87
CA GLY A 258 13.68 -5.36 16.13
C GLY A 258 14.39 -5.73 14.83
N GLY A 259 15.09 -4.81 14.18
CA GLY A 259 15.96 -5.09 13.01
C GLY A 259 17.21 -5.87 13.39
N ILE A 260 17.81 -5.55 14.55
CA ILE A 260 18.90 -6.35 15.13
C ILE A 260 18.41 -7.78 15.41
N PHE A 261 17.21 -7.92 15.98
CA PHE A 261 16.62 -9.23 16.23
C PHE A 261 16.26 -9.97 14.93
N ALA A 262 15.64 -9.31 13.95
CA ALA A 262 15.25 -9.92 12.67
C ALA A 262 16.45 -10.56 11.95
N THR A 263 17.59 -9.87 11.98
CA THR A 263 18.83 -10.33 11.36
C THR A 263 19.48 -11.48 12.13
N SER A 264 19.58 -11.39 13.45
CA SER A 264 20.10 -12.48 14.28
C SER A 264 19.20 -13.72 14.22
N PHE A 265 17.89 -13.53 14.38
CA PHE A 265 16.89 -14.60 14.34
C PHE A 265 16.77 -15.21 12.94
N GLY A 266 16.96 -14.46 11.85
CA GLY A 266 16.86 -14.99 10.48
C GLY A 266 17.79 -16.17 10.21
N TYR A 267 19.04 -16.11 10.71
CA TYR A 267 19.95 -17.26 10.66
C TYR A 267 19.41 -18.47 11.43
N HIS A 268 18.89 -18.24 12.64
CA HIS A 268 18.40 -19.31 13.49
C HIS A 268 17.06 -19.89 13.00
N ALA A 269 16.16 -19.07 12.48
CA ALA A 269 14.93 -19.49 11.83
C ALA A 269 15.24 -20.47 10.69
N ASP A 270 16.21 -20.16 9.84
CA ASP A 270 16.64 -21.04 8.76
C ASP A 270 17.38 -22.29 9.28
N VAL A 271 18.49 -22.10 10.00
CA VAL A 271 19.42 -23.21 10.32
C VAL A 271 18.98 -24.05 11.52
N HIS A 272 18.40 -23.43 12.55
CA HIS A 272 18.07 -24.09 13.81
C HIS A 272 16.62 -24.59 13.83
N TYR A 273 15.67 -23.74 13.42
CA TYR A 273 14.24 -24.08 13.41
C TYR A 273 13.78 -24.67 12.07
N ASN A 274 14.63 -24.66 11.03
CA ASN A 274 14.30 -25.20 9.70
C ASN A 274 13.02 -24.60 9.11
N TRP A 275 12.83 -23.29 9.30
CA TRP A 275 11.75 -22.54 8.68
C TRP A 275 12.03 -22.37 7.18
N PRO A 276 11.00 -22.33 6.32
CA PRO A 276 11.13 -22.02 4.90
C PRO A 276 11.42 -20.52 4.71
N MET A 277 12.60 -20.09 5.13
CA MET A 277 13.01 -18.69 5.11
C MET A 277 13.20 -18.18 3.68
N LYS A 278 12.70 -16.97 3.45
CA LYS A 278 12.71 -16.31 2.14
C LYS A 278 13.60 -15.07 2.15
N ALA A 279 13.35 -14.16 3.08
CA ALA A 279 14.14 -12.94 3.21
C ALA A 279 14.16 -12.39 4.65
N VAL A 280 15.15 -11.52 4.91
CA VAL A 280 15.23 -10.68 6.10
C VAL A 280 15.33 -9.21 5.66
N ILE A 281 14.58 -8.33 6.31
CA ILE A 281 14.64 -6.89 6.10
C ILE A 281 14.91 -6.20 7.44
N SER A 282 16.03 -5.50 7.51
CA SER A 282 16.44 -4.74 8.70
C SER A 282 16.35 -3.25 8.41
N ASN A 283 15.54 -2.54 9.18
CA ASN A 283 15.42 -1.09 9.08
C ASN A 283 16.17 -0.45 10.24
N ASN A 284 17.15 0.40 9.92
CA ASN A 284 17.93 1.22 10.84
C ASN A 284 18.68 0.39 11.91
N ALA A 285 19.24 -0.75 11.52
CA ALA A 285 19.93 -1.65 12.44
C ALA A 285 20.88 -2.65 11.77
N ALA A 286 22.02 -2.90 12.41
CA ALA A 286 22.91 -4.03 12.14
C ALA A 286 22.80 -5.12 13.20
N ALA A 287 22.85 -6.39 12.78
CA ALA A 287 23.14 -7.49 13.69
C ALA A 287 24.59 -7.41 14.18
N ARG A 288 24.83 -7.90 15.39
CA ARG A 288 26.16 -7.81 16.02
C ARG A 288 27.01 -9.07 15.91
N GLN A 289 26.42 -10.22 15.58
CA GLN A 289 27.11 -11.52 15.77
C GLN A 289 26.78 -12.60 14.73
N THR A 290 25.58 -12.57 14.13
CA THR A 290 25.12 -13.63 13.24
C THR A 290 24.58 -13.02 11.95
N VAL A 291 25.08 -13.49 10.81
CA VAL A 291 24.59 -13.08 9.49
C VAL A 291 23.53 -14.06 8.98
N PRO A 292 22.39 -13.60 8.46
CA PRO A 292 21.40 -14.48 7.83
C PRO A 292 21.99 -15.30 6.69
N THR A 293 21.47 -16.50 6.49
CA THR A 293 21.79 -17.38 5.34
C THR A 293 20.87 -17.13 4.13
N VAL A 294 19.89 -16.24 4.27
CA VAL A 294 18.88 -15.91 3.25
C VAL A 294 19.01 -14.48 2.76
N ALA A 295 18.31 -14.16 1.66
CA ALA A 295 18.33 -12.83 1.05
C ALA A 295 18.05 -11.73 2.09
N THR A 296 18.95 -10.75 2.20
CA THR A 296 18.86 -9.73 3.25
C THR A 296 18.90 -8.31 2.68
N GLN A 297 17.99 -7.44 3.11
CA GLN A 297 17.98 -6.02 2.74
C GLN A 297 18.15 -5.16 3.99
N PHE A 298 19.10 -4.23 3.97
CA PHE A 298 19.33 -3.25 5.03
C PHE A 298 18.85 -1.88 4.58
N TRP A 299 17.96 -1.27 5.34
CA TRP A 299 17.42 0.07 5.11
C TRP A 299 18.04 1.03 6.12
N ILE A 300 18.61 2.13 5.65
CA ILE A 300 19.35 3.07 6.49
C ILE A 300 18.86 4.49 6.21
N ALA A 301 18.43 5.16 7.27
CA ALA A 301 18.10 6.57 7.23
C ALA A 301 19.37 7.41 7.05
N GLU A 302 19.35 8.41 6.16
CA GLU A 302 20.48 9.32 5.93
C GLU A 302 20.99 9.98 7.22
N HIS A 303 20.07 10.37 8.12
CA HIS A 303 20.37 11.08 9.35
C HIS A 303 20.20 10.20 10.60
N ASP A 304 20.40 8.89 10.44
CA ASP A 304 20.42 7.96 11.57
C ASP A 304 21.73 8.04 12.38
N ASP A 305 21.71 7.53 13.62
CA ASP A 305 22.88 7.40 14.48
C ASP A 305 23.90 6.41 13.86
N PRO A 306 25.12 6.86 13.54
CA PRO A 306 26.19 5.98 13.05
C PRO A 306 26.51 4.83 14.01
N ALA A 307 26.28 4.97 15.32
CA ALA A 307 26.50 3.89 16.28
C ALA A 307 25.49 2.74 16.12
N ALA A 308 24.28 3.01 15.63
CA ALA A 308 23.26 1.99 15.37
C ALA A 308 23.47 1.26 14.04
N THR A 309 24.12 1.93 13.07
CA THR A 309 24.19 1.50 11.67
C THR A 309 25.62 1.21 11.18
N GLY A 310 26.65 1.51 11.98
CA GLY A 310 28.06 1.45 11.59
C GLY A 310 28.55 0.07 11.14
N ASP A 311 27.95 -1.01 11.64
CA ASP A 311 28.31 -2.38 11.27
C ASP A 311 27.65 -2.89 9.98
N ILE A 312 26.66 -2.16 9.42
CA ILE A 312 25.92 -2.64 8.23
C ILE A 312 26.86 -2.83 7.04
N ALA A 313 27.86 -1.97 6.85
CA ALA A 313 28.83 -2.13 5.77
C ALA A 313 29.62 -3.44 5.88
N ASN A 314 30.02 -3.83 7.10
CA ASN A 314 30.71 -5.09 7.35
C ASN A 314 29.78 -6.27 7.10
N MET A 315 28.53 -6.21 7.57
CA MET A 315 27.54 -7.26 7.34
C MET A 315 27.24 -7.48 5.85
N VAL A 316 27.10 -6.40 5.08
CA VAL A 316 26.89 -6.49 3.62
C VAL A 316 28.09 -7.18 2.98
N ALA A 317 29.32 -6.82 3.36
CA ALA A 317 30.52 -7.47 2.86
C ALA A 317 30.58 -8.95 3.23
N ASP A 318 30.23 -9.32 4.47
CA ASP A 318 30.19 -10.70 4.94
C ASP A 318 29.16 -11.54 4.17
N LEU A 319 27.95 -11.00 3.96
CA LEU A 319 26.88 -11.66 3.18
C LEU A 319 27.28 -11.83 1.71
N GLN A 320 27.89 -10.81 1.10
CA GLN A 320 28.42 -10.90 -0.27
C GLN A 320 29.52 -11.96 -0.37
N ALA A 321 30.43 -12.01 0.60
CA ALA A 321 31.49 -13.02 0.65
C ALA A 321 30.94 -14.44 0.83
N ALA A 322 29.82 -14.60 1.53
CA ALA A 322 29.08 -15.86 1.66
C ALA A 322 28.25 -16.24 0.42
N GLY A 323 28.12 -15.34 -0.57
CA GLY A 323 27.27 -15.53 -1.75
C GLY A 323 25.77 -15.38 -1.46
N THR A 324 25.41 -14.81 -0.31
CA THR A 324 24.03 -14.53 0.07
C THR A 324 23.57 -13.24 -0.62
N PRO A 325 22.41 -13.23 -1.32
CA PRO A 325 21.87 -11.99 -1.89
C PRO A 325 21.69 -10.93 -0.81
N VAL A 326 22.29 -9.77 -1.02
CA VAL A 326 22.20 -8.66 -0.06
C VAL A 326 22.14 -7.31 -0.75
N GLU A 327 21.33 -6.42 -0.20
CA GLU A 327 21.21 -5.04 -0.66
C GLU A 327 21.23 -4.07 0.52
N ARG A 328 21.98 -2.97 0.37
CA ARG A 328 21.87 -1.79 1.23
C ARG A 328 21.06 -0.73 0.50
N VAL A 329 20.06 -0.21 1.18
CA VAL A 329 19.18 0.85 0.72
C VAL A 329 19.30 2.02 1.68
N ASP A 330 19.95 3.08 1.22
CA ASP A 330 19.95 4.36 1.93
C ASP A 330 18.71 5.16 1.47
N TYR A 331 17.84 5.55 2.40
CA TYR A 331 16.73 6.46 2.08
C TYR A 331 17.05 7.85 2.61
N ASN A 332 16.89 8.83 1.71
CA ASN A 332 17.36 10.19 1.91
C ASN A 332 16.28 11.08 2.52
N GLU A 333 16.72 12.18 3.12
CA GLU A 333 15.86 13.28 3.51
C GLU A 333 15.03 13.79 2.32
N ARG A 334 13.80 14.17 2.62
CA ARG A 334 12.84 14.71 1.68
C ARG A 334 12.33 16.06 2.14
N ILE A 335 11.98 16.87 1.16
CA ILE A 335 11.29 18.15 1.36
C ILE A 335 9.87 17.86 1.84
N ALA A 336 9.44 18.54 2.91
CA ALA A 336 8.05 18.54 3.36
C ALA A 336 7.18 19.37 2.42
N GLY A 337 6.14 18.78 1.82
CA GLY A 337 5.09 19.53 1.16
C GLY A 337 4.10 20.13 2.16
N GLU A 338 3.21 21.01 1.71
CA GLU A 338 2.10 21.54 2.53
C GLU A 338 1.14 20.43 2.99
N ASP A 339 1.12 19.30 2.30
CA ASP A 339 0.28 18.13 2.54
C ASP A 339 0.95 17.03 3.39
N PHE A 340 2.17 17.27 3.89
CA PHE A 340 3.01 16.18 4.40
C PHE A 340 2.42 15.40 5.59
N ILE A 341 1.56 16.01 6.41
CA ILE A 341 0.86 15.35 7.53
C ILE A 341 -0.52 14.79 7.15
N MET A 342 -0.99 15.01 5.91
CA MET A 342 -2.25 14.47 5.42
C MET A 342 -2.27 12.94 5.35
N ARG A 343 -1.14 12.27 5.56
CA ARG A 343 -1.04 10.81 5.62
C ARG A 343 -2.01 10.19 6.63
N LYS A 344 -2.36 10.93 7.70
CA LYS A 344 -3.44 10.58 8.63
C LYS A 344 -4.81 10.91 8.03
N ASP A 345 -5.70 9.93 8.03
CA ASP A 345 -7.05 10.04 7.47
C ASP A 345 -7.87 11.21 8.05
N TRP A 346 -7.73 11.47 9.35
CA TRP A 346 -8.40 12.55 10.09
C TRP A 346 -7.77 13.94 9.93
N VAL A 347 -6.58 14.05 9.32
CA VAL A 347 -5.95 15.34 9.03
C VAL A 347 -6.52 15.91 7.74
N SER A 348 -6.99 17.16 7.79
CA SER A 348 -7.42 17.91 6.61
C SER A 348 -6.22 18.60 5.93
N LEU A 349 -6.38 18.96 4.65
CA LEU A 349 -5.38 19.76 3.94
C LEU A 349 -5.15 21.11 4.62
N ASP A 350 -6.21 21.81 5.02
CA ASP A 350 -6.10 23.10 5.71
C ASP A 350 -5.27 23.00 6.99
N HIS A 351 -5.44 21.92 7.76
CA HIS A 351 -4.66 21.70 8.98
C HIS A 351 -3.19 21.36 8.67
N SER A 352 -2.93 20.64 7.58
CA SER A 352 -1.58 20.37 7.10
C SER A 352 -0.86 21.65 6.67
N ILE A 353 -1.55 22.53 5.94
CA ILE A 353 -1.04 23.86 5.55
C ILE A 353 -0.76 24.72 6.78
N GLU A 354 -1.70 24.80 7.73
CA GLU A 354 -1.51 25.54 9.00
C GLU A 354 -0.28 25.05 9.76
N THR A 355 -0.09 23.74 9.85
CA THR A 355 1.08 23.12 10.48
C THR A 355 2.37 23.48 9.75
N PHE A 356 2.36 23.40 8.42
CA PHE A 356 3.51 23.73 7.58
C PHE A 356 3.91 25.20 7.75
N ASP A 357 2.95 26.12 7.70
CA ASP A 357 3.18 27.56 7.88
C ASP A 357 3.76 27.87 9.27
N ASP A 358 3.27 27.22 10.32
CA ASP A 358 3.79 27.38 11.69
C ASP A 358 5.23 26.86 11.85
N LEU A 359 5.56 25.74 11.18
CA LEU A 359 6.93 25.21 11.11
C LEU A 359 7.87 26.13 10.33
N VAL A 360 7.39 26.80 9.27
CA VAL A 360 8.16 27.82 8.54
C VAL A 360 8.35 29.08 9.39
N ALA A 361 7.30 29.55 10.07
CA ALA A 361 7.34 30.73 10.92
C ALA A 361 8.26 30.54 12.14
N SER A 362 8.33 29.33 12.69
CA SER A 362 9.26 28.95 13.76
C SER A 362 10.70 28.73 13.29
N GLY A 363 10.95 28.79 11.97
CA GLY A 363 12.27 28.60 11.38
C GLY A 363 12.74 27.15 11.36
N ILE A 364 11.84 26.18 11.58
CA ILE A 364 12.13 24.74 11.50
C ILE A 364 12.22 24.27 10.05
N LEU A 365 11.32 24.77 9.21
CA LEU A 365 11.30 24.56 7.78
C LEU A 365 11.65 25.86 7.04
N THR A 366 12.22 25.73 5.85
CA THR A 366 12.23 26.81 4.87
C THR A 366 10.86 26.93 4.20
N ALA A 367 10.55 28.06 3.56
CA ALA A 367 9.32 28.21 2.78
C ALA A 367 9.20 27.19 1.62
N GLY A 368 10.31 26.60 1.18
CA GLY A 368 10.32 25.51 0.20
C GLY A 368 10.26 24.12 0.81
N GLY A 369 9.99 23.98 2.12
CA GLY A 369 9.79 22.70 2.82
C GLY A 369 11.07 21.94 3.19
N ALA A 370 12.25 22.46 2.88
CA ALA A 370 13.51 21.88 3.33
C ALA A 370 13.74 22.14 4.83
N ARG A 371 14.39 21.20 5.53
CA ARG A 371 14.82 21.35 6.92
C ARG A 371 15.74 22.57 7.08
N ASN A 372 15.47 23.39 8.09
CA ASN A 372 16.26 24.58 8.43
C ASN A 372 16.93 24.48 9.82
N VAL A 373 16.94 23.28 10.40
CA VAL A 373 17.60 22.97 11.69
C VAL A 373 18.76 22.00 11.46
N PRO A 374 19.91 22.14 12.14
CA PRO A 374 20.99 21.15 12.06
C PRO A 374 20.55 19.75 12.49
N VAL A 375 21.14 18.69 11.91
CA VAL A 375 20.77 17.28 12.19
C VAL A 375 20.86 16.96 13.69
N ASN A 376 21.94 17.40 14.34
CA ASN A 376 22.15 17.20 15.78
C ASN A 376 21.25 18.07 16.68
N GLN A 377 20.34 18.85 16.11
CA GLN A 377 19.36 19.68 16.83
C GLN A 377 17.91 19.34 16.47
N ILE A 378 17.67 18.35 15.61
CA ILE A 378 16.31 17.97 15.17
C ILE A 378 15.40 17.69 16.36
N ASP A 379 15.83 16.82 17.30
CA ASP A 379 14.98 16.44 18.43
C ASP A 379 14.66 17.61 19.36
N THR A 380 15.66 18.45 19.66
CA THR A 380 15.46 19.65 20.48
C THR A 380 14.52 20.63 19.80
N ALA A 381 14.74 20.94 18.52
CA ALA A 381 13.91 21.89 17.79
C ALA A 381 12.46 21.42 17.66
N LEU A 382 12.23 20.14 17.34
CA LEU A 382 10.88 19.57 17.24
C LEU A 382 10.17 19.51 18.59
N SER A 383 10.90 19.19 19.66
CA SER A 383 10.36 19.19 21.02
C SER A 383 9.98 20.61 21.46
N ASP A 384 10.85 21.58 21.22
CA ASP A 384 10.61 22.99 21.55
C ASP A 384 9.41 23.54 20.77
N TRP A 385 9.30 23.22 19.47
CA TRP A 385 8.14 23.62 18.68
C TRP A 385 6.85 22.94 19.16
N SER A 386 6.85 21.63 19.36
CA SER A 386 5.66 20.90 19.82
C SER A 386 5.15 21.42 21.17
N ALA A 387 6.06 21.87 22.05
CA ALA A 387 5.71 22.47 23.34
C ALA A 387 5.15 23.90 23.26
N ASN A 388 5.44 24.64 22.19
CA ASN A 388 5.11 26.07 22.07
C ASN A 388 4.10 26.39 20.95
N THR A 389 3.83 25.46 20.04
CA THR A 389 2.87 25.66 18.95
C THR A 389 1.43 25.68 19.46
N ALA A 390 0.59 26.48 18.82
CA ALA A 390 -0.86 26.47 19.04
C ALA A 390 -1.58 25.47 18.11
N VAL A 391 -0.88 24.92 17.12
CA VAL A 391 -1.43 23.99 16.14
C VAL A 391 -1.69 22.64 16.81
N GLY A 392 -2.90 22.10 16.67
CA GLY A 392 -3.25 20.78 17.18
C GLY A 392 -2.45 19.66 16.49
N GLY A 393 -2.33 18.49 17.12
CA GLY A 393 -1.70 17.32 16.48
C GLY A 393 -0.18 17.46 16.22
N SER A 394 0.52 18.31 16.97
CA SER A 394 1.96 18.53 16.79
C SER A 394 2.80 17.25 16.95
N ASP A 395 2.34 16.27 17.72
CA ASP A 395 2.95 14.95 17.84
C ASP A 395 2.96 14.16 16.52
N VAL A 396 1.89 14.26 15.73
CA VAL A 396 1.80 13.66 14.39
C VAL A 396 2.79 14.33 13.45
N ALA A 397 2.84 15.67 13.46
CA ALA A 397 3.77 16.43 12.63
C ALA A 397 5.24 16.13 12.98
N VAL A 398 5.59 16.08 14.27
CA VAL A 398 6.94 15.68 14.72
C VAL A 398 7.27 14.28 14.24
N SER A 399 6.36 13.31 14.43
CA SER A 399 6.59 11.93 13.99
C SER A 399 6.82 11.85 12.48
N ARG A 400 6.04 12.60 11.71
CA ARG A 400 6.12 12.61 10.25
C ARG A 400 7.37 13.31 9.73
N LEU A 401 7.74 14.47 10.27
CA LEU A 401 9.00 15.14 9.92
C LEU A 401 10.21 14.24 10.17
N LYS A 402 10.20 13.45 11.23
CA LYS A 402 11.27 12.47 11.51
C LYS A 402 11.38 11.38 10.44
N VAL A 403 10.27 10.97 9.82
CA VAL A 403 10.27 10.06 8.65
C VAL A 403 10.80 10.80 7.41
N MET A 404 10.32 12.01 7.16
CA MET A 404 10.73 12.82 5.99
C MET A 404 12.20 13.18 6.00
N TRP A 405 12.72 13.59 7.16
CA TRP A 405 14.13 13.91 7.34
C TRP A 405 14.99 12.67 7.59
N ALA A 406 14.50 11.48 7.22
CA ALA A 406 15.23 10.23 7.30
C ALA A 406 16.05 10.11 8.60
N THR A 407 15.41 10.37 9.74
CA THR A 407 15.98 10.11 11.06
C THR A 407 15.71 8.65 11.45
N HIS A 408 16.02 8.25 12.69
CA HIS A 408 15.75 6.89 13.18
C HIS A 408 14.24 6.56 13.27
N ARG A 409 13.62 6.29 12.11
CA ARG A 409 12.20 5.98 11.89
C ARG A 409 12.03 5.00 10.74
N TYR A 410 11.02 4.14 10.83
CA TYR A 410 10.60 3.32 9.71
C TYR A 410 9.97 4.20 8.63
N SER A 411 10.22 3.91 7.36
CA SER A 411 9.67 4.66 6.22
C SER A 411 9.10 3.69 5.19
N ALA A 412 7.89 3.98 4.69
CA ALA A 412 7.31 3.26 3.57
C ALA A 412 7.47 3.98 2.22
N PHE A 413 8.27 5.06 2.16
CA PHE A 413 8.44 5.84 0.93
C PHE A 413 8.95 5.06 -0.28
N ASP A 414 9.75 4.03 -0.05
CA ASP A 414 10.21 3.12 -1.09
C ASP A 414 9.73 1.68 -0.78
N ALA A 415 8.55 1.55 -0.17
CA ALA A 415 7.92 0.28 0.15
C ALA A 415 7.86 -0.66 -1.07
N ASN A 416 7.74 -0.09 -2.27
CA ASN A 416 7.78 -0.82 -3.52
C ASN A 416 9.07 -1.61 -3.73
N ARG A 417 10.23 -1.00 -3.41
CA ARG A 417 11.53 -1.65 -3.54
C ARG A 417 11.64 -2.80 -2.55
N MET A 418 11.14 -2.62 -1.33
CA MET A 418 11.08 -3.66 -0.30
C MET A 418 10.17 -4.82 -0.72
N CYS A 419 8.99 -4.49 -1.25
CA CYS A 419 8.02 -5.45 -1.80
C CYS A 419 8.61 -6.24 -2.98
N ASN A 420 9.29 -5.57 -3.91
CA ASN A 420 9.97 -6.21 -5.04
C ASN A 420 11.12 -7.12 -4.59
N TRP A 421 11.88 -6.72 -3.56
CA TRP A 421 12.91 -7.56 -2.95
C TRP A 421 12.31 -8.87 -2.42
N ILE A 422 11.24 -8.78 -1.63
CA ILE A 422 10.50 -9.95 -1.09
C ILE A 422 9.90 -10.80 -2.21
N ARG A 423 9.56 -10.25 -3.37
CA ARG A 423 9.03 -11.04 -4.48
C ARG A 423 10.11 -11.87 -5.17
N ASN A 424 11.28 -11.27 -5.38
CA ASN A 424 12.32 -11.81 -6.24
C ASN A 424 13.25 -12.82 -5.56
N HIS A 425 13.23 -12.88 -4.23
CA HIS A 425 13.92 -13.85 -3.40
C HIS A 425 12.87 -14.54 -2.56
#